data_AF-A0A662UGJ7-F1
#
_entry.id   AF-A0A662UGJ7-F1
#
_cell.length_a   1.000
_cell.length_b   1.000
_cell.length_c   1.000
_cell.angle_alpha   90.00
_cell.angle_beta   90.00
_cell.angle_gamma   90.00
#
_symmetry.space_group_name_H-M   'P 1'
#
loop_
_entity.id
_entity.type
_entity.pdbx_description
1 polymer ?
#
loop_
_entity_poly.entity_id
_entity_poly.type
_entity_poly.pdbx_seq_one_letter_code
_entity_poly.pdbx_strand_id
1 'polypeptide(L)'
;MDRDESISLHLFLSIVFLILLLKVFNTSVPESFISALFACVSMPATYALSYYHAQAYRTGKFVIKKHPEPTRMWLYELIALLTSFGMGFLVFVALSDGTTSDLPIYLSAFVTTQIMRLTLLFTVNQLRMAGVDVQHPLVVVLIALATSLLTLVSLRVIFSVSFLY
;
A
#
# COMPACT_ATOMS: atom_id res chain seq x y z
N MET A 1 -9.39 11.71 13.34
CA MET A 1 -8.74 11.06 12.20
C MET A 1 -9.10 9.59 12.26
N ASP A 2 -9.87 9.14 11.28
CA ASP A 2 -10.32 7.76 11.23
C ASP A 2 -9.10 6.83 11.04
N ARG A 3 -9.12 5.62 11.62
CA ARG A 3 -8.00 4.66 11.60
C ARG A 3 -7.41 4.46 10.19
N ASP A 4 -8.26 4.57 9.18
CA ASP A 4 -7.90 4.31 7.79
C ASP A 4 -7.15 5.50 7.15
N GLU A 5 -7.38 6.73 7.64
CA GLU A 5 -6.64 7.93 7.21
C GLU A 5 -5.21 7.90 7.73
N SER A 6 -5.00 7.47 8.99
CA SER A 6 -3.65 7.37 9.55
C SER A 6 -2.83 6.30 8.82
N ILE A 7 -3.40 5.13 8.54
CA ILE A 7 -2.71 4.07 7.78
C ILE A 7 -2.34 4.55 6.38
N SER A 8 -3.24 5.28 5.71
CA SER A 8 -2.98 5.84 4.38
C SER A 8 -1.81 6.82 4.38
N LEU A 9 -1.70 7.67 5.41
CA LEU A 9 -0.57 8.58 5.59
C LEU A 9 0.73 7.81 5.83
N HIS A 10 0.72 6.80 6.70
CA HIS A 10 1.89 5.96 6.96
C HIS A 10 2.34 5.25 5.67
N LEU A 11 1.40 4.74 4.87
CA LEU A 11 1.69 4.08 3.61
C LEU A 11 2.29 5.04 2.58
N PHE A 12 1.73 6.24 2.43
CA PHE A 12 2.28 7.28 1.58
C PHE A 12 3.72 7.60 1.97
N LEU A 13 3.96 7.88 3.25
CA LEU A 13 5.28 8.23 3.75
C LEU A 13 6.30 7.10 3.57
N SER A 14 5.88 5.85 3.80
CA SER A 14 6.74 4.66 3.63
C SER A 14 7.16 4.48 2.18
N ILE A 15 6.26 4.76 1.23
CA ILE A 15 6.57 4.62 -0.21
C ILE A 15 7.46 5.76 -0.69
N VAL A 16 7.26 6.99 -0.18
CA VAL A 16 8.18 8.10 -0.44
C VAL A 16 9.59 7.78 0.08
N PHE A 17 9.72 7.24 1.30
CA PHE A 17 11.01 6.79 1.82
C PHE A 17 11.60 5.65 0.99
N LEU A 18 10.80 4.67 0.58
CA LEU A 18 11.26 3.58 -0.28
C LEU A 18 11.84 4.12 -1.61
N ILE A 19 11.17 5.07 -2.26
CA ILE A 19 11.63 5.69 -3.50
C ILE A 19 12.94 6.47 -3.26
N LEU A 20 13.03 7.20 -2.16
CA LEU A 20 14.26 7.90 -1.76
C LEU A 20 15.41 6.91 -1.59
N LEU A 21 15.18 5.81 -0.87
CA LEU A 21 16.20 4.78 -0.65
C LEU A 21 16.61 4.09 -1.96
N LEU A 22 15.67 3.79 -2.86
CA LEU A 22 15.97 3.21 -4.16
C LEU A 22 16.88 4.14 -4.99
N LYS A 23 16.63 5.45 -4.96
CA LYS A 23 17.49 6.46 -5.60
C LYS A 23 18.87 6.57 -4.94
N VAL A 24 18.94 6.60 -3.61
CA VAL A 24 20.21 6.73 -2.86
C VAL A 24 21.10 5.51 -3.06
N PHE A 25 20.53 4.31 -3.04
CA PHE A 25 21.29 3.07 -3.20
C PHE A 25 21.55 2.68 -4.66
N ASN A 26 21.24 3.57 -5.61
CA ASN A 26 21.42 3.42 -7.06
C ASN A 26 21.02 2.01 -7.54
N THR A 27 19.87 1.54 -7.04
CA THR A 27 19.38 0.20 -7.37
C THR A 27 18.85 0.24 -8.80
N SER A 28 19.25 -0.71 -9.64
CA SER A 28 18.91 -0.84 -11.06
C SER A 28 17.43 -1.18 -11.31
N VAL A 29 16.53 -0.38 -10.75
CA VAL A 29 15.09 -0.48 -10.93
C VAL A 29 14.67 0.49 -12.03
N PRO A 30 13.86 0.06 -13.02
CA PRO A 30 13.37 0.94 -14.09
C PRO A 30 12.61 2.16 -13.54
N GLU A 31 12.74 3.32 -14.18
CA GLU A 31 12.02 4.55 -13.78
C GLU A 31 10.49 4.38 -13.82
N SER A 32 9.99 3.52 -14.71
CA SER A 32 8.57 3.13 -14.80
C SER A 32 8.04 2.43 -13.55
N PHE A 33 8.91 1.81 -12.74
CA PHE A 33 8.51 1.23 -11.46
C PHE A 33 8.22 2.31 -10.40
N ILE A 34 8.97 3.41 -10.42
CA ILE A 34 8.78 4.52 -9.49
C ILE A 34 7.45 5.22 -9.76
N SER A 35 7.11 5.45 -11.04
CA SER A 35 5.81 6.02 -11.41
C SER A 35 4.66 5.07 -11.08
N ALA A 36 4.84 3.75 -11.25
CA ALA A 36 3.87 2.74 -10.85
C ALA A 36 3.62 2.72 -9.33
N LEU A 37 4.67 2.82 -8.51
CA LEU A 37 4.53 2.93 -7.05
C LEU A 37 3.73 4.18 -6.66
N PHE A 38 4.02 5.34 -7.27
CA PHE A 38 3.25 6.56 -7.01
C PHE A 38 1.78 6.43 -7.43
N ALA A 39 1.51 5.78 -8.57
CA ALA A 39 0.15 5.54 -9.04
C ALA A 39 -0.67 4.68 -8.06
N CYS A 40 -0.04 3.65 -7.46
CA CYS A 40 -0.68 2.77 -6.47
C CYS A 40 -1.00 3.48 -5.14
N VAL A 41 -0.31 4.58 -4.84
CA VAL A 41 -0.49 5.38 -3.62
C VAL A 41 -1.49 6.53 -3.81
N SER A 42 -1.81 6.85 -5.06
CA SER A 42 -2.67 7.98 -5.41
C SER A 42 -4.00 7.99 -4.63
N MET A 43 -4.51 9.20 -4.39
CA MET A 43 -5.77 9.41 -3.67
C MET A 43 -6.94 8.57 -4.21
N PRO A 44 -7.13 8.37 -5.53
CA PRO A 44 -8.20 7.52 -6.05
C PRO A 44 -8.06 6.04 -5.64
N ALA A 45 -6.84 5.48 -5.70
CA ALA A 45 -6.59 4.07 -5.36
C ALA A 45 -6.76 3.83 -3.84
N THR A 46 -6.38 4.81 -3.03
CA THR A 46 -6.54 4.77 -1.57
C THR A 46 -7.99 5.00 -1.15
N TYR A 47 -8.70 5.91 -1.83
CA TYR A 47 -10.11 6.20 -1.57
C TYR A 47 -11.03 5.03 -1.92
N ALA A 48 -10.80 4.34 -3.04
CA ALA A 48 -11.57 3.15 -3.42
C ALA A 48 -11.50 2.09 -2.32
N LEU A 49 -10.29 1.87 -1.79
CA LEU A 49 -10.05 0.88 -0.75
C LEU A 49 -10.70 1.28 0.59
N SER A 50 -10.59 2.55 0.99
CA SER A 50 -11.23 3.05 2.22
C SER A 50 -12.76 3.06 2.13
N TYR A 51 -13.33 3.38 0.97
CA TYR A 51 -14.78 3.43 0.77
C TYR A 51 -15.42 2.04 0.94
N TYR A 52 -14.87 1.02 0.29
CA TYR A 52 -15.43 -0.34 0.39
C TYR A 52 -15.21 -0.97 1.77
N HIS A 53 -14.10 -0.69 2.45
CA HIS A 53 -13.94 -1.09 3.86
C HIS A 53 -14.92 -0.37 4.78
N ALA A 54 -15.10 0.94 4.65
CA ALA A 54 -16.06 1.68 5.46
C ALA A 54 -17.51 1.17 5.25
N GLN A 55 -17.86 0.80 4.02
CA GLN A 55 -19.17 0.25 3.70
C GLN A 55 -19.39 -1.13 4.32
N ALA A 56 -18.38 -2.00 4.32
CA ALA A 56 -18.43 -3.32 4.95
C ALA A 56 -18.70 -3.24 6.47
N TYR A 57 -18.19 -2.21 7.14
CA TYR A 57 -18.42 -1.98 8.57
C TYR A 57 -19.72 -1.23 8.87
N ARG A 58 -20.22 -0.39 7.95
CA ARG A 58 -21.48 0.36 8.13
C ARG A 58 -22.73 -0.52 8.09
N THR A 59 -22.69 -1.68 7.43
CA THR A 59 -23.87 -2.56 7.27
C THR A 59 -24.36 -3.19 8.59
N GLY A 60 -23.60 -3.10 9.68
CA GLY A 60 -23.94 -3.71 10.98
C GLY A 60 -24.48 -2.75 12.05
N LYS A 61 -24.72 -1.46 11.73
CA LYS A 61 -24.96 -0.43 12.78
C LYS A 61 -26.41 -0.22 13.23
N PHE A 62 -27.42 -0.83 12.64
CA PHE A 62 -28.79 -0.35 12.87
C PHE A 62 -29.54 -0.89 14.09
N VAL A 63 -29.37 -2.13 14.59
CA VAL A 63 -30.01 -2.53 15.87
C VAL A 63 -29.28 -3.65 16.63
N ILE A 64 -28.48 -4.49 15.97
CA ILE A 64 -27.70 -5.57 16.62
C ILE A 64 -26.31 -5.52 16.01
N LYS A 65 -25.24 -5.58 16.82
CA LYS A 65 -23.86 -5.81 16.35
C LYS A 65 -23.78 -7.20 15.69
N LYS A 66 -24.40 -7.35 14.51
CA LYS A 66 -24.23 -8.53 13.68
C LYS A 66 -22.85 -8.35 13.06
N HIS A 67 -21.88 -9.14 13.54
CA HIS A 67 -20.61 -9.27 12.84
C HIS A 67 -20.94 -9.53 11.36
N PRO A 68 -20.47 -8.69 10.42
CA PRO A 68 -20.73 -8.90 9.01
C PRO A 68 -20.31 -10.33 8.66
N GLU A 69 -21.13 -11.02 7.86
CA GLU A 69 -20.82 -12.38 7.43
C GLU A 69 -19.41 -12.41 6.82
N PRO A 70 -18.55 -13.37 7.21
CA PRO A 70 -17.15 -13.40 6.76
C PRO A 70 -17.06 -13.44 5.23
N THR A 71 -18.01 -14.10 4.57
CA THR A 71 -18.14 -14.14 3.11
C THR A 71 -18.37 -12.76 2.48
N ARG A 72 -19.20 -11.92 3.11
CA ARG A 72 -19.47 -10.55 2.64
C ARG A 72 -18.27 -9.63 2.85
N MET A 73 -17.56 -9.77 3.96
CA MET A 73 -16.31 -9.00 4.19
C MET A 73 -15.27 -9.30 3.11
N TRP A 74 -15.04 -10.59 2.82
CA TRP A 74 -14.13 -11.02 1.77
C TRP A 74 -14.52 -10.48 0.38
N LEU A 75 -15.82 -10.45 0.07
CA LEU A 75 -16.30 -9.88 -1.19
C LEU A 75 -16.00 -8.37 -1.29
N TYR A 76 -16.26 -7.61 -0.23
CA TYR A 76 -15.96 -6.18 -0.20
C TYR A 76 -14.47 -5.90 -0.32
N GLU A 77 -13.63 -6.71 0.32
CA GLU A 77 -12.17 -6.61 0.23
C GLU A 77 -11.66 -6.94 -1.18
N LEU A 78 -12.24 -7.95 -1.84
CA LEU A 78 -11.91 -8.28 -3.23
C LEU A 78 -12.31 -7.17 -4.19
N ILE A 79 -13.51 -6.58 -4.03
CA ILE A 79 -13.96 -5.43 -4.82
C ILE A 79 -13.07 -4.20 -4.56
N ALA A 80 -12.68 -3.97 -3.31
CA ALA A 80 -11.76 -2.90 -2.94
C ALA A 80 -10.40 -3.06 -3.63
N LEU A 81 -9.86 -4.27 -3.67
CA LEU A 81 -8.60 -4.59 -4.34
C LEU A 81 -8.70 -4.41 -5.86
N LEU A 82 -9.75 -4.92 -6.50
CA LEU A 82 -9.96 -4.77 -7.94
C LEU A 82 -10.12 -3.30 -8.36
N THR A 83 -10.90 -2.54 -7.59
CA THR A 83 -11.12 -1.11 -7.88
C THR A 83 -9.86 -0.28 -7.62
N SER A 84 -9.10 -0.59 -6.56
CA SER A 84 -7.79 0.03 -6.30
C SER A 84 -6.78 -0.29 -7.42
N PHE A 85 -6.75 -1.54 -7.90
CA PHE A 85 -5.92 -1.95 -9.03
C PHE A 85 -6.27 -1.20 -10.31
N GLY A 86 -7.56 -1.10 -10.64
CA GLY A 86 -8.04 -0.38 -11.82
C GLY A 86 -7.71 1.13 -11.76
N MET A 87 -7.95 1.77 -10.62
CA MET A 87 -7.66 3.20 -10.44
C MET A 87 -6.16 3.48 -10.47
N GLY A 88 -5.35 2.66 -9.82
CA GLY A 88 -3.89 2.79 -9.89
C GLY A 88 -3.37 2.58 -11.32
N PHE A 89 -3.98 1.68 -12.10
CA PHE A 89 -3.55 1.41 -13.47
C PHE A 89 -3.87 2.60 -14.38
N LEU A 90 -5.06 3.20 -14.22
CA LEU A 90 -5.42 4.42 -14.96
C LEU A 90 -4.45 5.57 -14.67
N VAL A 91 -4.07 5.75 -13.40
CA VAL A 91 -3.09 6.77 -13.01
C VAL A 91 -1.70 6.44 -13.57
N PHE A 92 -1.29 5.18 -13.58
CA PHE A 92 -0.03 4.74 -14.19
C PHE A 92 0.01 4.99 -15.70
N VAL A 93 -1.06 4.66 -16.42
CA VAL A 93 -1.18 4.92 -17.85
C VAL A 93 -1.19 6.42 -18.15
N ALA A 94 -1.78 7.24 -17.27
CA ALA A 94 -1.76 8.70 -17.42
C ALA A 94 -0.39 9.32 -17.14
N LEU A 95 0.43 8.70 -16.28
CA LEU A 95 1.79 9.13 -15.95
C LEU A 95 2.86 8.57 -16.90
N SER A 96 2.56 7.48 -17.59
CA SER A 96 3.43 6.90 -18.61
C SER A 96 3.13 7.59 -19.94
N ASP A 97 4.15 8.00 -20.69
CA ASP A 97 4.03 8.71 -21.98
C ASP A 97 3.48 7.82 -23.14
N GLY A 98 2.52 6.95 -22.85
CA GLY A 98 1.76 6.16 -23.81
C GLY A 98 2.53 5.02 -24.49
N THR A 99 3.83 4.86 -24.24
CA THR A 99 4.70 3.95 -25.03
C THR A 99 4.97 2.59 -24.37
N THR A 100 4.79 2.47 -23.05
CA THR A 100 5.03 1.22 -22.31
C THR A 100 3.95 1.03 -21.24
N SER A 101 2.82 0.45 -21.65
CA SER A 101 1.87 -0.16 -20.73
C SER A 101 2.40 -1.51 -20.24
N ASP A 102 3.55 -1.48 -19.56
CA ASP A 102 4.19 -2.67 -19.01
C ASP A 102 3.39 -3.15 -17.79
N LEU A 103 2.31 -3.87 -18.08
CA LEU A 103 1.47 -4.56 -17.12
C LEU A 103 2.27 -5.35 -16.07
N PRO A 104 3.35 -6.10 -16.41
CA PRO A 104 4.14 -6.80 -15.39
C PRO A 104 4.82 -5.85 -14.39
N ILE A 105 5.30 -4.69 -14.83
CA ILE A 105 5.94 -3.70 -13.94
C ILE A 105 4.89 -3.12 -13.00
N TYR A 106 3.73 -2.71 -13.54
CA TYR A 106 2.64 -2.20 -12.73
C TYR A 106 2.14 -3.24 -11.71
N LEU A 107 1.96 -4.49 -12.14
CA LEU A 107 1.53 -5.59 -11.26
C LEU A 107 2.54 -5.82 -10.13
N SER A 108 3.84 -5.82 -10.42
CA SER A 108 4.88 -5.97 -9.41
C SER A 108 4.90 -4.82 -8.39
N ALA A 109 4.69 -3.58 -8.85
CA ALA A 109 4.57 -2.41 -7.98
C ALA A 109 3.31 -2.50 -7.11
N PHE A 110 2.17 -2.88 -7.71
CA PHE A 110 0.92 -3.05 -6.98
C PHE A 110 1.05 -4.12 -5.89
N VAL A 111 1.59 -5.30 -6.21
CA VAL A 111 1.84 -6.36 -5.22
C VAL A 111 2.77 -5.86 -4.11
N THR A 112 3.84 -5.14 -4.46
CA THR A 112 4.76 -4.56 -3.47
C THR A 112 4.04 -3.58 -2.53
N THR A 113 3.19 -2.70 -3.07
CA THR A 113 2.41 -1.76 -2.23
C THR A 113 1.39 -2.46 -1.34
N GLN A 114 0.77 -3.55 -1.80
CA GLN A 114 -0.14 -4.34 -0.96
C GLN A 114 0.61 -5.07 0.17
N ILE A 115 1.81 -5.61 -0.11
CA ILE A 115 2.67 -6.18 0.92
C ILE A 115 3.02 -5.11 1.95
N MET A 116 3.45 -3.91 1.53
CA MET A 116 3.72 -2.79 2.43
C MET A 116 2.50 -2.43 3.29
N ARG A 117 1.31 -2.40 2.70
CA ARG A 117 0.05 -2.12 3.40
C ARG A 117 -0.20 -3.15 4.50
N LEU A 118 -0.04 -4.43 4.20
CA LEU A 118 -0.20 -5.52 5.18
C LEU A 118 0.86 -5.45 6.29
N THR A 119 2.12 -5.18 5.94
CA THR A 119 3.21 -5.03 6.92
C THR A 119 2.96 -3.84 7.84
N LEU A 120 2.50 -2.72 7.31
CA LEU A 120 2.13 -1.54 8.11
C LEU A 120 0.96 -1.83 9.04
N LEU A 121 -0.10 -2.48 8.54
CA LEU A 121 -1.24 -2.89 9.37
C LEU A 121 -0.78 -3.77 10.54
N PHE A 122 0.06 -4.76 10.28
CA PHE A 122 0.60 -5.64 11.31
C PHE A 122 1.45 -4.87 12.32
N THR A 123 2.39 -4.05 11.85
CA THR A 123 3.33 -3.30 12.69
C THR A 123 2.60 -2.27 13.56
N VAL A 124 1.69 -1.48 12.98
CA VAL A 124 0.88 -0.50 13.68
C VAL A 124 -0.01 -1.18 14.74
N ASN A 125 -0.58 -2.34 14.42
CA ASN A 125 -1.42 -3.05 15.37
C ASN A 125 -0.60 -3.60 16.56
N GLN A 126 0.59 -4.15 16.29
CA GLN A 126 1.53 -4.61 17.33
C GLN A 126 1.98 -3.45 18.25
N LEU A 127 2.38 -2.31 17.67
CA LEU A 127 2.80 -1.15 18.46
C LEU A 127 1.65 -0.56 19.28
N ARG A 128 0.44 -0.58 18.74
CA ARG A 128 -0.76 -0.16 19.48
C ARG A 128 -1.07 -1.10 20.64
N MET A 129 -0.91 -2.41 20.46
CA MET A 129 -1.04 -3.38 21.56
C MET A 129 0.02 -3.14 22.66
N ALA A 130 1.21 -2.66 22.29
CA ALA A 130 2.25 -2.27 23.23
C ALA A 130 2.01 -0.89 23.90
N GLY A 131 0.90 -0.20 23.59
CA GLY A 131 0.56 1.09 24.19
C GLY A 131 1.31 2.30 23.63
N VAL A 132 2.03 2.13 22.51
CA VAL A 132 2.74 3.23 21.85
C VAL A 132 1.75 4.12 21.11
N ASP A 133 1.87 5.44 21.27
CA ASP A 133 1.06 6.39 20.49
C ASP A 133 1.56 6.47 19.04
N VAL A 134 0.82 5.79 18.16
CA VAL A 134 1.07 5.72 16.72
C VAL A 134 0.72 7.04 16.00
N GLN A 135 0.14 8.02 16.70
CA GLN A 135 -0.17 9.33 16.12
C GLN A 135 0.99 10.32 16.26
N HIS A 136 2.00 10.02 17.08
CA HIS A 136 3.16 10.90 17.20
C HIS A 136 3.94 10.96 15.88
N PRO A 137 4.26 12.18 15.37
CA PRO A 137 4.89 12.36 14.06
C PRO A 137 6.26 11.67 13.97
N LEU A 138 7.01 11.62 15.08
CA LEU A 138 8.31 10.94 15.15
C LEU A 138 8.16 9.41 15.02
N VAL A 139 7.13 8.84 15.64
CA VAL A 139 6.83 7.40 15.58
C VAL A 139 6.39 7.02 14.17
N VAL A 140 5.56 7.86 13.53
CA VAL A 140 5.13 7.68 12.13
C VAL A 140 6.32 7.58 11.19
N VAL A 141 7.29 8.50 11.32
CA VAL A 141 8.50 8.51 10.50
C VAL A 141 9.34 7.26 10.74
N LEU A 142 9.53 6.85 11.99
CA LEU A 142 10.31 5.66 12.33
C LEU A 142 9.69 4.37 11.78
N ILE A 143 8.37 4.23 11.88
CA ILE A 143 7.64 3.08 11.31
C ILE A 143 7.76 3.08 9.79
N ALA A 144 7.59 4.25 9.15
CA ALA A 144 7.70 4.37 7.70
C ALA A 144 9.10 4.04 7.20
N LEU A 145 10.13 4.50 7.92
CA LEU A 145 11.52 4.20 7.61
C LEU A 145 11.81 2.70 7.78
N ALA A 146 11.42 2.10 8.91
CA ALA A 146 11.64 0.68 9.18
C ALA A 146 10.95 -0.21 8.14
N THR A 147 9.71 0.10 7.80
CA THR A 147 8.96 -0.66 6.78
C THR A 147 9.55 -0.49 5.39
N SER A 148 9.99 0.72 5.02
CA SER A 148 10.68 0.96 3.74
C SER A 148 12.02 0.24 3.62
N LEU A 149 12.79 0.13 4.71
CA LEU A 149 14.03 -0.64 4.73
C LEU A 149 13.77 -2.13 4.54
N LEU A 150 12.77 -2.66 5.24
CA LEU A 150 12.40 -4.06 5.14
C LEU A 150 11.99 -4.40 3.70
N THR A 151 11.16 -3.57 3.07
CA THR A 151 10.75 -3.81 1.69
C THR A 151 11.86 -3.62 0.69
N LEU A 152 12.80 -2.69 0.90
CA LEU A 152 13.99 -2.57 0.08
C LEU A 152 14.85 -3.83 0.14
N VAL A 153 15.06 -4.39 1.34
CA VAL A 153 15.82 -5.64 1.51
C VAL A 153 15.13 -6.78 0.78
N SER A 154 13.81 -6.94 0.95
CA SER A 154 13.04 -7.96 0.22
C SER A 154 13.15 -7.79 -1.30
N LEU A 155 13.00 -6.56 -1.80
CA LEU A 155 13.09 -6.25 -3.22
C LEU A 155 14.48 -6.57 -3.77
N ARG A 156 15.55 -6.20 -3.04
CA ARG A 156 16.93 -6.52 -3.42
C ARG A 156 17.19 -8.02 -3.45
N VAL A 157 16.71 -8.77 -2.47
CA VAL A 157 16.86 -10.23 -2.47
C VAL A 157 16.22 -10.81 -3.74
N ILE A 158 14.98 -10.40 -4.05
CA ILE A 158 14.27 -10.86 -5.25
C ILE A 158 15.04 -10.50 -6.53
N PHE A 159 15.42 -9.24 -6.72
CA PHE A 159 16.15 -8.81 -7.92
C PHE A 159 17.55 -9.44 -8.04
N SER A 160 18.23 -9.69 -6.92
CA SER A 160 19.53 -10.38 -6.92
C SER A 160 19.43 -11.84 -7.37
N VAL A 161 18.33 -12.52 -7.00
CA VAL A 161 18.06 -13.89 -7.42
C VAL A 161 17.63 -13.94 -8.88
N SER A 162 16.85 -12.96 -9.35
CA SER A 162 16.40 -12.90 -10.75
C SER A 162 17.49 -12.50 -11.76
N PHE A 163 18.60 -11.89 -11.34
CA PHE A 163 19.75 -11.59 -12.21
C PHE A 163 20.74 -12.75 -12.36
N LEU A 164 20.56 -13.83 -11.58
CA LEU A 164 21.37 -15.05 -11.65
C LEU A 164 20.79 -16.13 -12.60
N TYR A 165 19.72 -15.81 -13.32
CA TYR A 165 19.10 -16.61 -14.38
C TYR A 165 18.98 -15.77 -15.65
#